data_AF-A0A4S2LSC1-F1
#
_entry.id   AF-A0A4S2LSC1-F1
#
_cell.length_a   1.000
_cell.length_b   1.000
_cell.length_c   1.000
_cell.angle_alpha   90.00
_cell.angle_beta   90.00
_cell.angle_gamma   90.00
#
_symmetry.space_group_name_H-M   'P 1'
#
loop_
_entity.id
_entity.type
_entity.pdbx_description
1 polymer ?
#
loop_
_entity_poly.entity_id
_entity_poly.type
_entity_poly.pdbx_seq_one_letter_code
_entity_poly.pdbx_strand_id
1 'polypeptide(L)'
;MMGQFFSLGVENDAFNRKSSIKPTSRSTISDRRSRHRVHSAQKLRMCHRSSGSFVDLSLLPAELALHVLSNLNATDLCLASCVWHDLCLDDLLWRGLCQQTWPFCSVYKRGLPQGCTYRQLYLRLDEARLTFNADAFEGMEYLFKNHLLEDNFEDLIAYLDTAPGLNLVQRCRFLQSRPHLLENLVGSKDFKKHFLPIALRRLFCEFPVPLAESDAMDFVSRLVSRFSVRYVECNPELGLTEDEVYLLCFSLIMLSVDLWCPHVKNKMSKREFIRNTRRVARNVTDDFLGHLYDNVYLIGHVVLGHLSGPPTRQQDIRNLL
;
A
#
# COMPACT_ATOMS: atom_id res chain seq x y z
N MET A 1 2.45 30.61 -13.17
CA MET A 1 3.23 29.68 -14.01
C MET A 1 3.27 28.24 -13.48
N MET A 2 2.51 27.87 -12.43
CA MET A 2 2.38 26.46 -11.98
C MET A 2 1.10 25.77 -12.51
N GLY A 3 -0.01 26.50 -12.70
CA GLY A 3 -1.29 25.90 -13.09
C GLY A 3 -1.39 25.42 -14.55
N GLN A 4 -0.49 25.83 -15.44
CA GLN A 4 -0.55 25.46 -16.86
C GLN A 4 0.19 24.15 -17.20
N PHE A 5 1.14 23.70 -16.36
CA PHE A 5 1.90 22.48 -16.64
C PHE A 5 1.12 21.20 -16.32
N PHE A 6 0.19 21.23 -15.36
CA PHE A 6 -0.63 20.08 -15.00
C PHE A 6 -1.94 19.97 -15.79
N SER A 7 -2.41 21.06 -16.41
CA SER A 7 -3.56 21.02 -17.32
C SER A 7 -3.25 20.26 -18.63
N LEU A 8 -1.97 20.09 -18.98
CA LEU A 8 -1.52 19.35 -20.16
C LEU A 8 -1.61 17.81 -20.01
N GLY A 9 -1.97 17.31 -18.83
CA GLY A 9 -2.26 15.88 -18.61
C GLY A 9 -3.73 15.49 -18.80
N VAL A 10 -4.61 16.45 -19.10
CA VAL A 10 -6.07 16.28 -19.13
C VAL A 10 -6.64 16.78 -20.46
N GLU A 11 -6.18 16.25 -21.60
CA GLU A 11 -6.88 16.43 -22.88
C GLU A 11 -6.95 15.13 -23.69
N ASN A 12 -8.16 14.56 -23.69
CA ASN A 12 -8.84 13.82 -24.76
C ASN A 12 -8.21 12.54 -25.34
N ASP A 13 -8.69 11.40 -24.84
CA ASP A 13 -8.97 10.23 -25.69
C ASP A 13 -10.48 9.93 -25.69
N ALA A 14 -11.22 10.81 -26.36
CA ALA A 14 -12.58 10.53 -26.82
C ALA A 14 -12.49 9.90 -28.22
N PHE A 15 -12.45 8.57 -28.31
CA PHE A 15 -12.73 7.88 -29.58
C PHE A 15 -13.92 6.92 -29.45
N ASN A 16 -15.07 7.49 -29.79
CA ASN A 16 -16.34 6.84 -30.04
C ASN A 16 -16.21 5.84 -31.22
N ARG A 17 -16.43 4.55 -30.99
CA ARG A 17 -16.92 3.64 -32.04
C ARG A 17 -18.16 2.90 -31.54
N LYS A 18 -19.30 3.38 -32.02
CA LYS A 18 -20.56 2.67 -32.11
C LYS A 18 -20.39 1.40 -32.94
N SER A 19 -20.80 0.25 -32.42
CA SER A 19 -21.32 -0.83 -33.25
C SER A 19 -22.53 -1.46 -32.57
N SER A 20 -23.65 -1.26 -33.25
CA SER A 20 -25.00 -1.71 -32.93
C SER A 20 -25.13 -3.21 -33.24
N ILE A 21 -25.60 -4.02 -32.29
CA ILE A 21 -26.24 -5.32 -32.60
C ILE A 21 -27.47 -5.47 -31.69
N LYS A 22 -28.63 -5.63 -32.32
CA LYS A 22 -29.96 -5.81 -31.73
C LYS A 22 -30.21 -7.29 -31.33
N PRO A 23 -31.25 -7.56 -30.51
CA PRO A 23 -31.37 -8.76 -29.69
C PRO A 23 -32.04 -9.92 -30.43
N THR A 24 -31.77 -11.15 -30.00
CA THR A 24 -32.55 -12.34 -30.35
C THR A 24 -33.05 -13.05 -29.10
N SER A 25 -34.29 -13.49 -29.19
CA SER A 25 -35.18 -13.93 -28.14
C SER A 25 -35.20 -15.44 -27.92
N ARG A 26 -35.46 -15.82 -26.65
CA ARG A 26 -36.21 -16.99 -26.15
C ARG A 26 -35.76 -18.40 -26.58
N SER A 27 -35.42 -19.21 -25.56
CA SER A 27 -36.22 -20.39 -25.24
C SER A 27 -36.09 -20.79 -23.77
N THR A 28 -37.25 -20.98 -23.16
CA THR A 28 -37.54 -21.59 -21.85
C THR A 28 -37.36 -23.10 -21.93
N ILE A 29 -36.86 -23.76 -20.87
CA ILE A 29 -37.27 -25.11 -20.44
C ILE A 29 -36.98 -25.27 -18.92
N SER A 30 -38.09 -25.31 -18.19
CA SER A 30 -38.46 -25.99 -16.93
C SER A 30 -37.43 -26.64 -15.99
N ASP A 31 -37.61 -26.31 -14.71
CA ASP A 31 -37.76 -27.20 -13.54
C ASP A 31 -36.94 -28.50 -13.46
N ARG A 32 -36.10 -28.58 -12.42
CA ARG A 32 -36.08 -29.73 -11.50
C ARG A 32 -35.43 -29.39 -10.15
N ARG A 33 -36.28 -29.30 -9.13
CA ARG A 33 -35.92 -29.46 -7.71
C ARG A 33 -35.29 -30.83 -7.47
N SER A 34 -34.18 -30.91 -6.75
CA SER A 34 -33.70 -32.13 -6.06
C SER A 34 -32.80 -31.70 -4.90
N ARG A 35 -33.37 -31.52 -3.70
CA ARG A 35 -33.27 -32.45 -2.55
C ARG A 35 -31.84 -32.70 -2.05
N HIS A 36 -31.62 -32.28 -0.81
CA HIS A 36 -30.54 -32.67 0.09
C HIS A 36 -30.09 -34.12 -0.06
N ARG A 37 -28.77 -34.33 -0.09
CA ARG A 37 -28.15 -35.55 0.40
C ARG A 37 -26.88 -35.20 1.16
N VAL A 38 -26.96 -35.37 2.47
CA VAL A 38 -25.83 -35.46 3.40
C VAL A 38 -25.05 -36.71 3.00
N HIS A 39 -23.83 -36.54 2.47
CA HIS A 39 -22.90 -37.66 2.31
C HIS A 39 -21.91 -37.64 3.47
N SER A 40 -22.13 -38.55 4.40
CA SER A 40 -21.20 -39.02 5.41
C SER A 40 -19.86 -39.39 4.78
N ALA A 41 -18.77 -38.78 5.25
CA ALA A 41 -17.41 -39.12 4.85
C ALA A 41 -17.04 -40.52 5.35
N GLN A 42 -17.04 -41.50 4.45
CA GLN A 42 -16.45 -42.81 4.70
C GLN A 42 -14.93 -42.72 4.62
N LYS A 43 -14.30 -43.19 5.69
CA LYS A 43 -12.87 -43.42 5.89
C LYS A 43 -12.23 -44.12 4.67
N LEU A 44 -11.47 -43.39 3.87
CA LEU A 44 -10.54 -43.99 2.91
C LEU A 44 -9.21 -44.26 3.62
N ARG A 45 -9.01 -45.52 4.03
CA ARG A 45 -7.68 -46.04 4.40
C ARG A 45 -6.88 -46.22 3.11
N MET A 46 -5.89 -45.36 2.88
CA MET A 46 -4.84 -45.58 1.89
C MET A 46 -3.55 -45.91 2.65
N CYS A 47 -3.14 -47.17 2.59
CA CYS A 47 -1.85 -47.63 3.10
C CYS A 47 -0.84 -47.55 1.95
N HIS A 48 0.14 -46.66 2.03
CA HIS A 48 1.35 -46.70 1.22
C HIS A 48 2.55 -46.51 2.15
N ARG A 49 3.37 -47.56 2.29
CA ARG A 49 4.71 -47.47 2.87
C ARG A 49 5.67 -47.02 1.78
N SER A 50 6.26 -45.84 1.95
CA SER A 50 7.45 -45.38 1.24
C SER A 50 8.33 -44.66 2.26
N SER A 51 9.61 -45.03 2.32
CA SER A 51 10.65 -44.47 3.17
C SER A 51 10.72 -42.94 3.06
N GLY A 52 10.57 -42.26 4.20
CA GLY A 52 10.43 -40.81 4.33
C GLY A 52 8.99 -40.36 4.66
N SER A 53 8.20 -41.18 5.39
CA SER A 53 6.81 -40.83 5.72
C SER A 53 6.75 -39.52 6.48
N PHE A 54 6.01 -38.55 5.95
CA PHE A 54 5.66 -37.34 6.69
C PHE A 54 5.06 -37.76 8.03
N VAL A 55 5.63 -37.25 9.12
CA VAL A 55 5.17 -37.59 10.46
C VAL A 55 3.79 -36.99 10.64
N ASP A 56 2.81 -37.82 10.99
CA ASP A 56 1.47 -37.34 11.30
C ASP A 56 1.55 -36.45 12.56
N LEU A 57 1.17 -35.18 12.42
CA LEU A 57 1.27 -34.20 13.50
C LEU A 57 0.41 -34.57 14.72
N SER A 58 -0.63 -35.37 14.53
CA SER A 58 -1.45 -35.88 15.64
C SER A 58 -0.70 -36.84 16.57
N LEU A 59 0.43 -37.40 16.11
CA LEU A 59 1.28 -38.30 16.89
C LEU A 59 2.37 -37.56 17.68
N LEU A 60 2.56 -36.26 17.41
CA LEU A 60 3.51 -35.43 18.13
C LEU A 60 2.88 -34.84 19.41
N PRO A 61 3.71 -34.48 20.41
CA PRO A 61 3.29 -33.57 21.47
C PRO A 61 2.63 -32.31 20.88
N ALA A 62 1.55 -31.85 21.51
CA ALA A 62 0.73 -30.76 21.00
C ALA A 62 1.55 -29.48 20.76
N GLU A 63 2.54 -29.21 21.62
CA GLU A 63 3.42 -28.06 21.51
C GLU A 63 4.26 -28.09 20.23
N LEU A 64 4.77 -29.26 19.84
CA LEU A 64 5.56 -29.43 18.62
C LEU A 64 4.68 -29.36 17.38
N ALA A 65 3.48 -29.96 17.43
CA ALA A 65 2.51 -29.89 16.35
C ALA A 65 2.08 -28.44 16.09
N LEU A 66 1.72 -27.69 17.14
CA LEU A 66 1.34 -26.28 17.04
C LEU A 66 2.51 -25.39 16.58
N HIS A 67 3.74 -25.69 17.00
CA HIS A 67 4.91 -24.97 16.52
C HIS A 67 5.11 -25.15 15.01
N VAL A 68 4.97 -26.37 14.48
CA VAL A 68 5.01 -26.61 13.03
C VAL A 68 3.90 -25.84 12.32
N LEU A 69 2.67 -25.93 12.83
CA LEU A 69 1.51 -25.25 12.24
C LEU A 69 1.61 -23.72 12.29
N SER A 70 2.28 -23.15 13.29
CA SER A 70 2.45 -21.69 13.43
C SER A 70 3.27 -21.04 12.31
N ASN A 71 3.96 -21.83 11.48
CA ASN A 71 4.69 -21.35 10.33
C ASN A 71 3.83 -21.28 9.04
N LEU A 72 2.58 -21.75 9.11
CA LEU A 72 1.66 -21.75 7.97
C LEU A 72 0.86 -20.45 7.93
N ASN A 73 0.56 -19.97 6.72
CA ASN A 73 -0.40 -18.88 6.54
C ASN A 73 -1.85 -19.39 6.72
N ALA A 74 -2.81 -18.47 6.75
CA ALA A 74 -4.22 -18.82 6.96
C ALA A 74 -4.79 -19.81 5.91
N THR A 75 -4.38 -19.68 4.64
CA THR A 75 -4.83 -20.57 3.56
C THR A 75 -4.31 -21.99 3.78
N ASP A 76 -3.01 -22.12 4.07
CA ASP A 76 -2.37 -23.41 4.33
C ASP A 76 -2.91 -24.06 5.60
N LEU A 77 -3.22 -23.28 6.65
CA LEU A 77 -3.89 -23.78 7.84
C LEU A 77 -5.30 -24.29 7.56
N CYS A 78 -6.06 -23.61 6.69
CA CYS A 78 -7.37 -24.08 6.29
C CYS A 78 -7.28 -25.41 5.50
N LEU A 79 -6.28 -25.57 4.64
CA LEU A 79 -6.03 -26.84 3.94
C LEU A 79 -5.58 -27.94 4.90
N ALA A 80 -4.67 -27.63 5.83
CA ALA A 80 -4.18 -28.56 6.84
C ALA A 80 -5.30 -29.03 7.79
N SER A 81 -6.31 -28.19 8.05
CA SER A 81 -7.47 -28.54 8.88
C SER A 81 -8.33 -29.69 8.32
N CYS A 82 -8.19 -30.02 7.03
CA CYS A 82 -8.82 -31.20 6.43
C CYS A 82 -8.25 -32.52 6.97
N VAL A 83 -7.03 -32.51 7.51
CA VAL A 83 -6.33 -33.68 8.05
C VAL A 83 -6.15 -33.55 9.56
N TRP A 84 -5.76 -32.37 10.05
CA TRP A 84 -5.48 -32.08 11.46
C TRP A 84 -6.45 -31.05 12.03
N HIS A 85 -7.74 -31.36 12.00
CA HIS A 85 -8.83 -30.43 12.32
C HIS A 85 -8.66 -29.75 13.69
N ASP A 86 -8.55 -30.53 14.76
CA ASP A 86 -8.48 -30.00 16.13
C ASP A 86 -7.23 -29.16 16.38
N LEU A 87 -6.09 -29.54 15.78
CA LEU A 87 -4.83 -28.79 15.90
C LEU A 87 -4.87 -27.48 15.10
N CYS A 88 -5.45 -27.49 13.90
CA CYS A 88 -5.50 -26.31 13.03
C CYS A 88 -6.58 -25.30 13.44
N LEU A 89 -7.56 -25.71 14.26
CA LEU A 89 -8.59 -24.81 14.81
C LEU A 89 -8.25 -24.29 16.21
N ASP A 90 -7.06 -24.61 16.73
CA ASP A 90 -6.59 -24.10 18.00
C ASP A 90 -6.59 -22.56 18.05
N ASP A 91 -7.20 -22.00 19.10
CA ASP A 91 -7.45 -20.56 19.19
C ASP A 91 -6.16 -19.76 19.45
N LEU A 92 -5.17 -20.35 20.12
CA LEU A 92 -3.86 -19.71 20.36
C LEU A 92 -3.04 -19.64 19.08
N LEU A 93 -3.12 -20.68 18.23
CA LEU A 93 -2.52 -20.67 16.90
C LEU A 93 -3.07 -19.52 16.05
N TRP A 94 -4.41 -19.39 15.97
CA TRP A 94 -5.04 -18.30 15.23
C TRP A 94 -4.80 -16.94 15.86
N ARG A 95 -4.67 -16.84 17.19
CA ARG A 95 -4.24 -15.61 17.87
C ARG A 95 -2.86 -15.17 17.41
N GLY A 96 -1.90 -16.10 17.40
CA GLY A 96 -0.54 -15.84 16.92
C GLY A 96 -0.55 -15.34 15.48
N LEU A 97 -1.30 -16.01 14.60
CA LEU A 97 -1.44 -15.61 13.21
C LEU A 97 -2.11 -14.24 13.06
N CYS A 98 -3.17 -13.96 13.81
CA CYS A 98 -3.82 -12.65 13.86
C CYS A 98 -2.81 -11.55 14.22
N GLN A 99 -2.01 -11.73 15.27
CA GLN A 99 -1.06 -10.71 15.72
C GLN A 99 0.15 -10.55 14.78
N GLN A 100 0.54 -11.62 14.09
CA GLN A 100 1.59 -11.55 13.07
C GLN A 100 1.10 -10.83 11.80
N THR A 101 -0.09 -11.18 11.31
CA THR A 101 -0.65 -10.56 10.11
C THR A 101 -1.20 -9.17 10.40
N TRP A 102 -1.80 -8.94 11.55
CA TRP A 102 -2.38 -7.67 11.95
C TRP A 102 -1.76 -7.26 13.28
N PRO A 103 -0.61 -6.56 13.27
CA PRO A 103 0.11 -6.18 14.49
C PRO A 103 -0.75 -5.32 15.42
N PHE A 104 -1.66 -4.54 14.85
CA PHE A 104 -2.52 -3.64 15.60
C PHE A 104 -3.99 -3.75 15.17
N CYS A 105 -4.88 -3.91 16.16
CA CYS A 105 -6.33 -3.74 16.07
C CYS A 105 -6.87 -3.40 17.47
N SER A 106 -7.86 -2.50 17.57
CA SER A 106 -8.44 -2.10 18.88
C SER A 106 -9.09 -3.28 19.62
N VAL A 107 -9.62 -4.26 18.88
CA VAL A 107 -10.20 -5.49 19.46
C VAL A 107 -9.22 -6.28 20.33
N TYR A 108 -7.90 -6.20 20.08
CA TYR A 108 -6.91 -6.89 20.92
C TYR A 108 -6.80 -6.30 22.32
N LYS A 109 -7.03 -4.98 22.46
CA LYS A 109 -7.01 -4.29 23.76
C LYS A 109 -8.28 -4.60 24.57
N ARG A 110 -9.43 -4.66 23.89
CA ARG A 110 -10.74 -4.89 24.52
C ARG A 110 -11.04 -6.36 24.81
N GLY A 111 -10.37 -7.27 24.10
CA GLY A 111 -10.70 -8.69 24.10
C GLY A 111 -11.79 -9.03 23.09
N LEU A 112 -11.83 -10.29 22.67
CA LEU A 112 -12.82 -10.76 21.70
C LEU A 112 -14.23 -10.79 22.34
N PRO A 113 -15.29 -10.49 21.57
CA PRO A 113 -16.67 -10.72 22.01
C PRO A 113 -16.90 -12.17 22.42
N GLN A 114 -17.83 -12.40 23.35
CA GLN A 114 -18.15 -13.75 23.82
C GLN A 114 -18.56 -14.66 22.66
N GLY A 115 -17.95 -15.85 22.61
CA GLY A 115 -18.19 -16.85 21.57
C GLY A 115 -17.49 -16.60 20.23
N CYS A 116 -16.68 -15.53 20.11
CA CYS A 116 -15.88 -15.27 18.92
C CYS A 116 -14.48 -15.89 19.04
N THR A 117 -14.05 -16.65 18.03
CA THR A 117 -12.71 -17.25 17.98
C THR A 117 -11.74 -16.37 17.21
N TYR A 118 -10.42 -16.51 17.43
CA TYR A 118 -9.42 -15.78 16.66
C TYR A 118 -9.45 -16.13 15.17
N ARG A 119 -9.87 -17.35 14.82
CA ARG A 119 -10.13 -17.71 13.42
C ARG A 119 -11.21 -16.84 12.80
N GLN A 120 -12.33 -16.63 13.50
CA GLN A 120 -13.40 -15.75 13.02
C GLN A 120 -12.93 -14.30 12.95
N LEU A 121 -12.14 -13.85 13.94
CA LEU A 121 -11.53 -12.52 13.91
C LEU A 121 -10.62 -12.35 12.69
N TYR A 122 -9.75 -13.32 12.40
CA TYR A 122 -8.88 -13.30 11.24
C TYR A 122 -9.67 -13.11 9.95
N LEU A 123 -10.73 -13.90 9.77
CA LEU A 123 -11.58 -13.83 8.58
C LEU A 123 -12.29 -12.48 8.45
N ARG A 124 -12.75 -11.89 9.57
CA ARG A 124 -13.36 -10.54 9.57
C ARG A 124 -12.36 -9.45 9.25
N LEU A 125 -11.12 -9.56 9.72
CA LEU A 125 -10.04 -8.61 9.39
C LEU A 125 -9.64 -8.73 7.91
N ASP A 126 -9.57 -9.94 7.38
CA ASP A 126 -9.30 -10.17 5.96
C ASP A 126 -10.44 -9.65 5.08
N GLU A 127 -11.70 -9.87 5.46
CA GLU A 127 -12.87 -9.26 4.80
C GLU A 127 -12.78 -7.73 4.83
N ALA A 128 -12.51 -7.13 5.99
CA ALA A 128 -12.34 -5.69 6.13
C ALA A 128 -11.24 -5.14 5.22
N ARG A 129 -10.12 -5.87 5.09
CA ARG A 129 -9.02 -5.53 4.16
C ARG A 129 -9.49 -5.51 2.71
N LEU A 130 -10.22 -6.55 2.30
CA LEU A 130 -10.73 -6.67 0.94
C LEU A 130 -11.73 -5.55 0.64
N THR A 131 -12.63 -5.25 1.58
CA THR A 131 -13.57 -4.13 1.48
C THR A 131 -12.82 -2.80 1.38
N PHE A 132 -11.82 -2.55 2.23
CA PHE A 132 -11.00 -1.33 2.17
C PHE A 132 -10.28 -1.17 0.83
N ASN A 133 -9.76 -2.28 0.28
CA ASN A 133 -9.05 -2.28 -0.98
C ASN A 133 -9.99 -1.99 -2.18
N ALA A 134 -11.28 -2.29 -2.04
CA ALA A 134 -12.31 -1.92 -3.02
C ALA A 134 -12.73 -0.45 -2.85
N ASP A 135 -13.09 -0.04 -1.62
CA ASP A 135 -13.39 1.33 -1.24
C ASP A 135 -12.93 1.62 0.19
N ALA A 136 -12.08 2.64 0.34
CA ALA A 136 -11.48 2.97 1.63
C ALA A 136 -12.51 3.33 2.71
N PHE A 137 -13.58 4.05 2.35
CA PHE A 137 -14.56 4.53 3.31
C PHE A 137 -15.48 3.39 3.77
N GLU A 138 -15.93 2.54 2.86
CA GLU A 138 -16.70 1.34 3.21
C GLU A 138 -15.88 0.38 4.09
N GLY A 139 -14.59 0.20 3.78
CA GLY A 139 -13.70 -0.64 4.59
C GLY A 139 -13.51 -0.12 6.01
N MET A 140 -13.27 1.19 6.18
CA MET A 140 -13.16 1.80 7.51
C MET A 140 -14.49 1.72 8.26
N GLU A 141 -15.61 1.95 7.58
CA GLU A 141 -16.94 1.82 8.19
C GLU A 141 -17.21 0.37 8.65
N TYR A 142 -16.81 -0.63 7.86
CA TYR A 142 -16.90 -2.04 8.24
C TYR A 142 -16.08 -2.32 9.51
N LEU A 143 -14.84 -1.81 9.60
CA LEU A 143 -13.99 -1.97 10.79
C LEU A 143 -14.64 -1.40 12.04
N PHE A 144 -15.25 -0.22 11.95
CA PHE A 144 -15.94 0.43 13.07
C PHE A 144 -17.22 -0.29 13.46
N LYS A 145 -18.08 -0.64 12.49
CA LYS A 145 -19.35 -1.34 12.71
C LYS A 145 -19.16 -2.71 13.36
N ASN A 146 -18.13 -3.44 12.97
CA ASN A 146 -17.80 -4.75 13.53
C ASN A 146 -16.93 -4.67 14.80
N HIS A 147 -16.69 -3.46 15.31
CA HIS A 147 -15.87 -3.22 16.50
C HIS A 147 -14.46 -3.82 16.41
N LEU A 148 -13.87 -3.84 15.22
CA LEU A 148 -12.50 -4.32 14.97
C LEU A 148 -11.46 -3.23 15.26
N LEU A 149 -11.81 -2.00 14.89
CA LEU A 149 -11.03 -0.79 15.08
C LEU A 149 -11.90 0.30 15.69
N GLU A 150 -11.33 1.17 16.52
CA GLU A 150 -11.99 2.35 17.06
C GLU A 150 -11.68 3.59 16.20
N ASP A 151 -12.65 4.48 16.07
CA ASP A 151 -12.49 5.74 15.34
C ASP A 151 -11.81 6.82 16.21
N ASN A 152 -10.62 6.51 16.71
CA ASN A 152 -9.78 7.43 17.49
C ASN A 152 -8.40 7.59 16.83
N PHE A 153 -7.76 8.74 17.05
CA PHE A 153 -6.54 9.12 16.36
C PHE A 153 -5.42 8.06 16.46
N GLU A 154 -5.12 7.60 17.68
CA GLU A 154 -4.02 6.66 17.96
C GLU A 154 -4.23 5.30 17.27
N ASP A 155 -5.45 4.76 17.38
CA ASP A 155 -5.76 3.44 16.83
C ASP A 155 -5.76 3.47 15.29
N LEU A 156 -6.22 4.57 14.69
CA LEU A 156 -6.18 4.76 13.24
C LEU A 156 -4.75 4.86 12.70
N ILE A 157 -3.89 5.62 13.37
CA ILE A 157 -2.47 5.72 13.00
C ILE A 157 -1.83 4.34 13.07
N ALA A 158 -1.97 3.65 14.20
CA ALA A 158 -1.35 2.35 14.41
C ALA A 158 -1.86 1.31 13.39
N TYR A 159 -3.15 1.32 13.07
CA TYR A 159 -3.71 0.42 12.06
C TYR A 159 -3.22 0.75 10.65
N LEU A 160 -3.35 2.01 10.19
CA LEU A 160 -3.01 2.40 8.81
C LEU A 160 -1.49 2.31 8.51
N ASP A 161 -0.65 2.39 9.53
CA ASP A 161 0.80 2.24 9.41
C ASP A 161 1.25 0.78 9.37
N THR A 162 0.59 -0.11 10.13
CA THR A 162 1.06 -1.50 10.33
C THR A 162 0.26 -2.56 9.57
N ALA A 163 -0.98 -2.26 9.16
CA ALA A 163 -1.86 -3.20 8.47
C ALA A 163 -1.27 -3.60 7.09
N PRO A 164 -0.91 -4.88 6.88
CA PRO A 164 -0.28 -5.28 5.65
C PRO A 164 -1.29 -5.39 4.50
N GLY A 165 -0.82 -5.01 3.32
CA GLY A 165 -1.54 -5.24 2.07
C GLY A 165 -2.86 -4.46 1.94
N LEU A 166 -3.00 -3.36 2.69
CA LEU A 166 -3.90 -2.28 2.33
C LEU A 166 -3.46 -1.67 0.99
N ASN A 167 -4.41 -1.40 0.12
CA ASN A 167 -4.18 -0.72 -1.14
C ASN A 167 -3.75 0.72 -0.85
N LEU A 168 -2.55 1.09 -1.29
CA LEU A 168 -1.96 2.40 -0.98
C LEU A 168 -2.76 3.57 -1.56
N VAL A 169 -3.43 3.39 -2.70
CA VAL A 169 -4.28 4.42 -3.31
C VAL A 169 -5.52 4.66 -2.46
N GLN A 170 -6.21 3.59 -2.02
CA GLN A 170 -7.35 3.70 -1.10
C GLN A 170 -6.92 4.27 0.25
N ARG A 171 -5.74 3.88 0.76
CA ARG A 171 -5.15 4.47 1.97
C ARG A 171 -4.95 5.97 1.84
N CYS A 172 -4.34 6.44 0.75
CA CYS A 172 -4.18 7.86 0.49
C CYS A 172 -5.52 8.59 0.36
N ARG A 173 -6.49 8.01 -0.35
CA ARG A 173 -7.84 8.57 -0.50
C ARG A 173 -8.52 8.80 0.86
N PHE A 174 -8.39 7.85 1.78
CA PHE A 174 -8.89 8.05 3.15
C PHE A 174 -8.11 9.13 3.90
N LEU A 175 -6.78 9.11 3.83
CA LEU A 175 -5.91 10.10 4.49
C LEU A 175 -6.14 11.53 3.99
N GLN A 176 -6.52 11.73 2.73
CA GLN A 176 -6.90 13.04 2.19
C GLN A 176 -8.10 13.65 2.93
N SER A 177 -9.06 12.82 3.36
CA SER A 177 -10.20 13.28 4.16
C SER A 177 -9.86 13.57 5.62
N ARG A 178 -8.67 13.14 6.09
CA ARG A 178 -8.21 13.23 7.48
C ARG A 178 -6.75 13.71 7.55
N PRO A 179 -6.49 15.00 7.30
CA PRO A 179 -5.13 15.54 7.13
C PRO A 179 -4.24 15.34 8.37
N HIS A 180 -4.79 15.40 9.58
CA HIS A 180 -4.02 15.15 10.80
C HIS A 180 -3.42 13.74 10.87
N LEU A 181 -4.11 12.73 10.30
CA LEU A 181 -3.56 11.37 10.24
C LEU A 181 -2.39 11.31 9.27
N LEU A 182 -2.54 11.94 8.09
CA LEU A 182 -1.49 12.03 7.08
C LEU A 182 -0.23 12.70 7.64
N GLU A 183 -0.41 13.84 8.33
CA GLU A 183 0.70 14.62 8.87
C GLU A 183 1.50 13.85 9.93
N ASN A 184 0.81 13.04 10.75
CA ASN A 184 1.46 12.19 11.74
C ASN A 184 2.19 11.01 11.07
N LEU A 185 1.56 10.33 10.11
CA LEU A 185 2.19 9.24 9.37
C LEU A 185 3.42 9.69 8.60
N VAL A 186 3.40 10.86 7.95
CA VAL A 186 4.60 11.41 7.29
C VAL A 186 5.64 11.83 8.33
N GLY A 187 5.20 12.40 9.44
CA GLY A 187 6.06 12.82 10.55
C GLY A 187 6.75 11.68 11.29
N SER A 188 6.23 10.44 11.21
CA SER A 188 6.84 9.27 11.86
C SER A 188 7.93 8.61 11.02
N LYS A 189 8.02 8.91 9.71
CA LYS A 189 8.99 8.28 8.81
C LYS A 189 10.43 8.68 9.11
N ASP A 190 11.36 7.77 8.88
CA ASP A 190 12.79 8.02 9.06
C ASP A 190 13.46 8.29 7.71
N PHE A 191 13.98 9.51 7.55
CA PHE A 191 14.72 9.96 6.37
C PHE A 191 16.19 10.28 6.69
N LYS A 192 16.71 9.80 7.83
CA LYS A 192 18.10 10.02 8.23
C LYS A 192 19.07 9.45 7.19
N LYS A 193 20.04 10.28 6.78
CA LYS A 193 21.10 9.91 5.82
C LYS A 193 20.59 9.54 4.43
N HIS A 194 19.32 9.76 4.13
CA HIS A 194 18.79 9.62 2.77
C HIS A 194 19.01 10.91 2.00
N PHE A 195 19.55 10.79 0.79
CA PHE A 195 19.66 11.94 -0.11
C PHE A 195 18.26 12.43 -0.52
N LEU A 196 18.07 13.76 -0.60
CA LEU A 196 16.74 14.39 -0.75
C LEU A 196 15.85 13.77 -1.86
N PRO A 197 16.32 13.57 -3.11
CA PRO A 197 15.50 12.96 -4.15
C PRO A 197 15.14 11.48 -3.87
N ILE A 198 15.96 10.76 -3.12
CA ILE A 198 15.70 9.37 -2.71
C ILE A 198 14.63 9.36 -1.62
N ALA A 199 14.77 10.21 -0.61
CA ALA A 199 13.77 10.37 0.45
C ALA A 199 12.42 10.80 -0.12
N LEU A 200 12.41 11.73 -1.08
CA LEU A 200 11.20 12.21 -1.74
C LEU A 200 10.53 11.11 -2.60
N ARG A 201 11.30 10.27 -3.28
CA ARG A 201 10.76 9.07 -3.96
C ARG A 201 10.15 8.09 -2.97
N ARG A 202 10.82 7.82 -1.85
CA ARG A 202 10.29 6.95 -0.78
C ARG A 202 8.95 7.44 -0.26
N LEU A 203 8.83 8.76 -0.04
CA LEU A 203 7.58 9.40 0.34
C LEU A 203 6.46 9.10 -0.69
N PHE A 204 6.69 9.37 -1.98
CA PHE A 204 5.65 9.15 -3.00
C PHE A 204 5.38 7.66 -3.31
N CYS A 205 6.31 6.76 -3.05
CA CYS A 205 6.06 5.32 -3.08
C CYS A 205 5.08 4.88 -1.98
N GLU A 206 5.21 5.47 -0.79
CA GLU A 206 4.36 5.14 0.35
C GLU A 206 3.01 5.87 0.32
N PHE A 207 3.01 7.09 -0.21
CA PHE A 207 1.83 7.95 -0.37
C PHE A 207 1.59 8.26 -1.85
N PRO A 208 1.07 7.29 -2.64
CA PRO A 208 0.80 7.53 -4.05
C PRO A 208 -0.23 8.64 -4.24
N VAL A 209 -0.01 9.45 -5.26
CA VAL A 209 -0.85 10.59 -5.62
C VAL A 209 -1.87 10.14 -6.67
N PRO A 210 -3.19 10.27 -6.43
CA PRO A 210 -4.20 10.00 -7.44
C PRO A 210 -4.20 11.11 -8.50
N LEU A 211 -3.58 10.88 -9.66
CA LEU A 211 -3.42 11.91 -10.71
C LEU A 211 -4.73 12.40 -11.35
N ALA A 212 -5.82 11.64 -11.23
CA ALA A 212 -7.09 11.91 -11.91
C ALA A 212 -8.03 12.86 -11.14
N GLU A 213 -7.64 13.31 -9.96
CA GLU A 213 -8.46 14.14 -9.09
C GLU A 213 -8.01 15.61 -9.16
N SER A 214 -8.96 16.54 -9.16
CA SER A 214 -8.68 18.00 -9.16
C SER A 214 -7.77 18.43 -8.02
N ASP A 215 -7.79 17.66 -6.93
CA ASP A 215 -7.16 18.00 -5.65
C ASP A 215 -5.77 17.35 -5.50
N ALA A 216 -5.26 16.71 -6.55
CA ALA A 216 -3.96 16.04 -6.55
C ALA A 216 -2.80 16.99 -6.16
N MET A 217 -2.83 18.23 -6.65
CA MET A 217 -1.79 19.23 -6.34
C MET A 217 -1.85 19.68 -4.88
N ASP A 218 -3.05 19.81 -4.32
CA ASP A 218 -3.24 20.17 -2.92
C ASP A 218 -2.73 19.04 -2.01
N PHE A 219 -2.97 17.79 -2.39
CA PHE A 219 -2.42 16.63 -1.68
C PHE A 219 -0.89 16.58 -1.74
N VAL A 220 -0.28 16.77 -2.93
CA VAL A 220 1.18 16.87 -3.09
C VAL A 220 1.76 17.98 -2.22
N SER A 221 1.12 19.16 -2.21
CA SER A 221 1.59 20.29 -1.44
C SER A 221 1.57 20.02 0.07
N ARG A 222 0.51 19.37 0.58
CA ARG A 222 0.44 18.93 1.98
C ARG A 222 1.50 17.89 2.33
N LEU A 223 1.68 16.88 1.47
CA LEU A 223 2.72 15.85 1.65
C LEU A 223 4.12 16.48 1.71
N VAL A 224 4.46 17.31 0.73
CA VAL A 224 5.77 17.96 0.62
C VAL A 224 5.99 18.93 1.78
N SER A 225 4.96 19.65 2.22
CA SER A 225 5.03 20.52 3.40
C SER A 225 5.44 19.73 4.64
N ARG A 226 4.69 18.67 5.00
CA ARG A 226 5.02 17.88 6.18
C ARG A 226 6.35 17.14 6.04
N PHE A 227 6.66 16.64 4.85
CA PHE A 227 7.94 16.00 4.54
C PHE A 227 9.12 16.95 4.75
N SER A 228 8.99 18.21 4.39
CA SER A 228 10.09 19.19 4.50
C SER A 228 10.48 19.42 5.96
N VAL A 229 9.49 19.58 6.84
CA VAL A 229 9.70 19.63 8.29
C VAL A 229 10.42 18.37 8.76
N ARG A 230 9.90 17.21 8.39
CA ARG A 230 10.46 15.93 8.84
C ARG A 230 11.87 15.66 8.31
N TYR A 231 12.17 16.06 7.09
CA TYR A 231 13.47 15.86 6.46
C TYR A 231 14.55 16.70 7.14
N VAL A 232 14.24 17.94 7.52
CA VAL A 232 15.14 18.80 8.31
C VAL A 232 15.37 18.24 9.71
N GLU A 233 14.32 17.79 10.39
CA GLU A 233 14.44 17.11 11.71
C GLU A 233 15.35 15.87 11.64
N CYS A 234 15.28 15.11 10.54
CA CYS A 234 16.09 13.92 10.35
C CYS A 234 17.55 14.24 9.94
N ASN A 235 17.81 15.37 9.29
CA ASN A 235 19.11 15.69 8.71
C ASN A 235 19.56 17.13 9.08
N PRO A 236 19.70 17.46 10.38
CA PRO A 236 20.07 18.79 10.83
C PRO A 236 21.47 19.23 10.35
N GLU A 237 22.35 18.27 10.03
CA GLU A 237 23.71 18.52 9.55
C GLU A 237 23.76 19.22 8.17
N LEU A 238 22.67 19.17 7.41
CA LEU A 238 22.60 19.82 6.09
C LEU A 238 22.40 21.34 6.20
N GLY A 239 22.00 21.85 7.37
CA GLY A 239 21.78 23.28 7.60
C GLY A 239 20.71 23.93 6.72
N LEU A 240 19.83 23.12 6.11
CA LEU A 240 18.72 23.58 5.27
C LEU A 240 17.53 23.98 6.13
N THR A 241 16.83 25.03 5.73
CA THR A 241 15.54 25.37 6.35
C THR A 241 14.39 24.54 5.75
N GLU A 242 13.27 24.47 6.48
CA GLU A 242 12.05 23.81 6.01
C GLU A 242 11.57 24.38 4.66
N ASP A 243 11.61 25.71 4.52
CA ASP A 243 11.28 26.41 3.28
C ASP A 243 12.21 26.06 2.12
N GLU A 244 13.52 25.96 2.38
CA GLU A 244 14.50 25.56 1.35
C GLU A 244 14.22 24.13 0.88
N VAL A 245 13.98 23.19 1.79
CA VAL A 245 13.63 21.80 1.45
C VAL A 245 12.32 21.73 0.67
N TYR A 246 11.30 22.49 1.09
CA TYR A 246 10.02 22.56 0.41
C TYR A 246 10.16 23.02 -1.05
N LEU A 247 10.88 24.12 -1.28
CA LEU A 247 11.10 24.66 -2.62
C LEU A 247 12.02 23.77 -3.46
N LEU A 248 13.00 23.09 -2.85
CA LEU A 248 13.83 22.09 -3.50
C LEU A 248 12.97 20.90 -3.97
N CYS A 249 12.06 20.40 -3.13
CA CYS A 249 11.16 19.30 -3.51
C CYS A 249 10.32 19.65 -4.73
N PHE A 250 9.71 20.84 -4.77
CA PHE A 250 8.97 21.29 -5.96
C PHE A 250 9.87 21.45 -7.18
N SER A 251 11.10 21.93 -7.01
CA SER A 251 12.07 22.01 -8.11
C SER A 251 12.38 20.62 -8.69
N LEU A 252 12.50 19.59 -7.83
CA LEU A 252 12.73 18.20 -8.24
C LEU A 252 11.51 17.60 -8.94
N ILE A 253 10.31 17.87 -8.44
CA ILE A 253 9.05 17.42 -9.07
C ILE A 253 8.93 18.04 -10.47
N MET A 254 9.17 19.34 -10.59
CA MET A 254 9.12 20.04 -11.89
C MET A 254 10.18 19.54 -12.86
N LEU A 255 11.42 19.31 -12.39
CA LEU A 255 12.47 18.68 -13.20
C LEU A 255 12.05 17.27 -13.65
N SER A 256 11.41 16.51 -12.76
CA SER A 256 10.88 15.17 -13.06
C SER A 256 9.74 15.18 -14.08
N VAL A 257 8.95 16.25 -14.17
CA VAL A 257 7.93 16.37 -15.22
C VAL A 257 8.60 16.80 -16.53
N ASP A 258 9.52 17.77 -16.46
CA ASP A 258 10.21 18.33 -17.61
C ASP A 258 10.99 17.26 -18.41
N LEU A 259 11.87 16.50 -17.75
CA LEU A 259 12.76 15.57 -18.47
C LEU A 259 12.02 14.36 -19.07
N TRP A 260 10.89 13.94 -18.50
CA TRP A 260 10.18 12.73 -18.94
C TRP A 260 8.86 12.99 -19.69
N CYS A 261 8.30 14.19 -19.64
CA CYS A 261 7.10 14.51 -20.44
C CYS A 261 7.47 14.54 -21.94
N PRO A 262 6.90 13.67 -22.81
CA PRO A 262 7.26 13.60 -24.22
C PRO A 262 6.93 14.89 -25.00
N HIS A 263 5.99 15.68 -24.50
CA HIS A 263 5.57 16.95 -25.11
C HIS A 263 6.61 18.08 -24.91
N VAL A 264 7.49 17.96 -23.92
CA VAL A 264 8.55 18.93 -23.68
C VAL A 264 9.73 18.62 -24.60
N LYS A 265 9.92 19.42 -25.65
CA LYS A 265 10.99 19.25 -26.65
C LYS A 265 12.36 19.70 -26.13
N ASN A 266 12.38 20.84 -25.44
CA ASN A 266 13.61 21.43 -24.88
C ASN A 266 13.66 21.11 -23.40
N LYS A 267 14.44 20.10 -23.04
CA LYS A 267 14.62 19.67 -21.65
C LYS A 267 15.51 20.65 -20.90
N MET A 268 15.20 20.89 -19.63
CA MET A 268 15.99 21.70 -18.73
C MET A 268 17.38 21.09 -18.57
N SER A 269 18.41 21.87 -18.91
CA SER A 269 19.80 21.45 -18.68
C SER A 269 20.19 21.54 -17.21
N LYS A 270 21.23 20.81 -16.80
CA LYS A 270 21.80 20.88 -15.45
C LYS A 270 22.14 22.31 -15.03
N ARG A 271 22.73 23.09 -15.94
CA ARG A 271 23.09 24.50 -15.70
C ARG A 271 21.86 25.38 -15.47
N GLU A 272 20.79 25.15 -16.22
CA GLU A 272 19.53 25.88 -16.04
C GLU A 272 18.85 25.51 -14.73
N PHE A 273 18.84 24.23 -14.36
CA PHE A 273 18.32 23.77 -13.08
C PHE A 273 19.05 24.46 -11.91
N ILE A 274 20.39 24.41 -11.88
CA ILE A 274 21.20 25.06 -10.85
C ILE A 274 20.88 26.56 -10.77
N ARG A 275 20.82 27.25 -11.91
CA ARG A 275 20.49 28.68 -11.97
C ARG A 275 19.10 28.99 -11.42
N ASN A 276 18.10 28.15 -11.73
CA ASN A 276 16.72 28.35 -11.29
C ASN A 276 16.57 28.10 -9.79
N THR A 277 17.19 27.03 -9.29
CA THR A 277 17.04 26.56 -7.91
C THR A 277 17.88 27.37 -6.91
N ARG A 278 19.00 27.95 -7.34
CA ARG A 278 19.82 28.83 -6.48
C ARG A 278 19.08 30.08 -5.97
N ARG A 279 18.01 30.50 -6.67
CA ARG A 279 17.18 31.63 -6.22
C ARG A 279 16.32 31.29 -5.01
N VAL A 280 15.99 30.02 -4.84
CA VAL A 280 15.11 29.51 -3.77
C VAL A 280 15.86 28.87 -2.62
N ALA A 281 17.03 28.28 -2.87
CA ALA A 281 17.90 27.68 -1.85
C ALA A 281 19.26 28.39 -1.87
N ARG A 282 19.44 29.36 -0.97
CA ARG A 282 20.60 30.27 -0.98
C ARG A 282 21.81 29.67 -0.27
N ASN A 283 21.56 28.77 0.68
CA ASN A 283 22.60 28.14 1.50
C ASN A 283 23.20 26.88 0.86
N VAL A 284 22.86 26.60 -0.40
CA VAL A 284 23.18 25.35 -1.08
C VAL A 284 24.25 25.56 -2.16
N THR A 285 25.23 24.66 -2.22
CA THR A 285 26.31 24.72 -3.22
C THR A 285 25.81 24.31 -4.61
N ASP A 286 26.44 24.86 -5.65
CA ASP A 286 26.14 24.50 -7.04
C ASP A 286 26.40 22.99 -7.29
N ASP A 287 27.39 22.40 -6.60
CA ASP A 287 27.69 20.97 -6.66
C ASP A 287 26.54 20.12 -6.09
N PHE A 288 25.98 20.49 -4.94
CA PHE A 288 24.83 19.78 -4.37
C PHE A 288 23.62 19.85 -5.29
N LEU A 289 23.30 21.03 -5.83
CA LEU A 289 22.22 21.18 -6.83
C LEU A 289 22.51 20.36 -8.09
N GLY A 290 23.77 20.27 -8.49
CA GLY A 290 24.21 19.40 -9.57
C GLY A 290 23.94 17.92 -9.29
N HIS A 291 24.25 17.44 -8.08
CA HIS A 291 23.96 16.06 -7.67
C HIS A 291 22.47 15.75 -7.59
N LEU A 292 21.64 16.72 -7.19
CA LEU A 292 20.18 16.58 -7.25
C LEU A 292 19.70 16.35 -8.68
N TYR A 293 20.18 17.16 -9.64
CA TYR A 293 19.86 17.00 -11.05
C TYR A 293 20.29 15.64 -11.59
N ASP A 294 21.56 15.26 -11.33
CA ASP A 294 22.11 13.98 -11.82
C ASP A 294 21.31 12.80 -11.28
N ASN A 295 20.90 12.85 -10.00
CA ASN A 295 20.10 11.79 -9.40
C ASN A 295 18.73 11.65 -10.07
N VAL A 296 18.05 12.77 -10.34
CA VAL A 296 16.78 12.75 -11.08
C VAL A 296 17.01 12.20 -12.49
N TYR A 297 17.97 12.77 -13.24
CA TYR A 297 18.29 12.38 -14.61
C TYR A 297 18.64 10.88 -14.76
N LEU A 298 19.43 10.33 -13.83
CA LEU A 298 19.90 8.94 -13.89
C LEU A 298 18.86 7.93 -13.40
N ILE A 299 18.15 8.23 -12.30
CA ILE A 299 17.25 7.26 -11.66
C ILE A 299 15.84 7.29 -12.27
N GLY A 300 15.36 8.45 -12.71
CA GLY A 300 14.02 8.58 -13.27
C GLY A 300 13.08 9.51 -12.51
N HIS A 301 11.78 9.22 -12.62
CA HIS A 301 10.72 10.01 -12.02
C HIS A 301 10.78 10.10 -10.50
N VAL A 302 10.45 11.27 -9.97
CA VAL A 302 10.31 11.54 -8.53
C VAL A 302 8.89 11.25 -8.04
N VAL A 303 7.88 11.68 -8.80
CA VAL A 303 6.46 11.36 -8.54
C VAL A 303 6.06 10.22 -9.46
N LEU A 304 5.76 9.07 -8.87
CA LEU A 304 5.27 7.89 -9.59
C LEU A 304 3.76 8.02 -9.84
N GLY A 305 3.37 8.98 -10.68
CA GLY A 305 2.15 8.81 -11.47
C GLY A 305 2.44 7.82 -12.60
N HIS A 306 1.47 7.06 -13.06
CA HIS A 306 1.60 6.27 -14.30
C HIS A 306 1.78 7.21 -15.51
N LEU A 307 2.92 7.88 -15.60
CA LEU A 307 3.44 8.47 -16.82
C LEU A 307 4.16 7.32 -17.52
N SER A 308 3.42 6.66 -18.42
CA SER A 308 3.95 5.69 -19.37
C SER A 308 4.94 6.38 -20.32
N GLY A 309 6.16 6.61 -19.83
CA GLY A 309 7.36 6.81 -20.63
C GLY A 309 8.08 5.46 -20.87
N PRO A 310 8.97 5.36 -21.86
CA PRO A 310 9.54 4.08 -22.27
C PRO A 310 10.22 3.37 -21.10
N PRO A 311 10.06 2.04 -20.97
CA PRO A 311 10.73 1.27 -19.94
C PRO A 311 12.19 1.12 -20.33
N THR A 312 13.10 1.78 -19.63
CA THR A 312 14.49 1.34 -19.32
C THR A 312 15.29 2.54 -18.80
N ARG A 313 16.07 2.45 -17.71
CA ARG A 313 16.89 1.33 -17.23
C ARG A 313 16.57 0.97 -15.77
N GLN A 314 16.77 -0.32 -15.48
CA GLN A 314 16.82 -0.98 -14.16
C GLN A 314 15.49 -1.45 -13.56
N GLN A 315 15.21 -2.72 -13.84
CA GLN A 315 14.39 -3.64 -13.05
C GLN A 315 14.95 -3.89 -11.62
N ASP A 316 15.99 -3.16 -11.18
CA ASP A 316 16.70 -3.42 -9.92
C ASP A 316 16.26 -2.52 -8.74
N ILE A 317 15.34 -1.56 -8.93
CA ILE A 317 14.98 -0.60 -7.88
C ILE A 317 14.11 -1.23 -6.77
N ARG A 318 13.48 -2.38 -7.01
CA ARG A 318 12.77 -3.13 -5.94
C ARG A 318 13.72 -3.71 -4.88
N ASN A 319 15.02 -3.80 -5.15
CA ASN A 319 16.01 -4.37 -4.23
C ASN A 319 16.90 -3.30 -3.56
N LEU A 320 16.65 -2.00 -3.79
CA LEU A 320 17.48 -0.88 -3.29
C LEU A 320 16.69 0.15 -2.46
N LEU A 321 15.41 -0.09 -2.19
CA LEU A 321 14.56 0.70 -1.28
C LEU A 321 14.26 -0.09 -0.01
#